data_AF-A0A7S0X9Q2-F1
#
_entry.id   AF-A0A7S0X9Q2-F1
#
_cell.length_a   1.000
_cell.length_b   1.000
_cell.length_c   1.000
_cell.angle_alpha   90.00
_cell.angle_beta   90.00
_cell.angle_gamma   90.00
#
_symmetry.space_group_name_H-M   'P 1'
#
loop_
_entity.id
_entity.type
_entity.pdbx_description
1 polymer ?
#
loop_
_entity_poly.entity_id
_entity_poly.type
_entity_poly.pdbx_seq_one_letter_code
_entity_poly.pdbx_strand_id
1 'polypeptide(L)'
;NCLAIDSAGYECCSTGGADCGVAGAVDMAGWDVSGVTDMALLFSTYPAFNEPIGNWDVAQVTTMNGMFSGGSDFNQDIASWNTRRVTTMKDMFANSGFFDQNIGSWNTVAVTDMSGMFLNTATFNEDISAW
;
A
#
# COMPACT_ATOMS: atom_id res chain seq x y z
N ASN A 1 0.47 -18.72 -0.84
CA ASN A 1 0.42 -17.26 -1.06
C ASN A 1 -0.44 -17.05 -2.29
N CYS A 2 -1.71 -16.72 -2.12
CA CYS A 2 -2.61 -16.59 -3.25
C CYS A 2 -2.37 -15.33 -4.09
N LEU A 3 -1.84 -14.27 -3.49
CA LEU A 3 -1.40 -13.07 -4.21
C LEU A 3 -0.16 -13.32 -5.09
N ALA A 4 0.55 -14.43 -4.90
CA ALA A 4 1.58 -14.90 -5.84
C ALA A 4 1.02 -15.72 -7.02
N ILE A 5 -0.28 -16.03 -7.01
CA ILE A 5 -0.98 -16.88 -8.00
C ILE A 5 -1.97 -16.04 -8.81
N ASP A 6 -2.64 -15.06 -8.19
CA ASP A 6 -3.55 -14.11 -8.85
C ASP A 6 -3.38 -12.70 -8.26
N SER A 7 -2.76 -11.81 -9.04
CA SER A 7 -2.52 -10.42 -8.66
C SER A 7 -3.78 -9.55 -8.61
N ALA A 8 -4.92 -10.05 -9.12
CA ALA A 8 -6.21 -9.39 -9.00
C ALA A 8 -6.98 -9.82 -7.74
N GLY A 9 -6.51 -10.84 -7.01
CA GLY A 9 -7.12 -11.33 -5.77
C GLY A 9 -8.48 -12.01 -5.93
N TYR A 10 -8.96 -12.25 -7.17
CA TYR A 10 -10.32 -12.70 -7.44
C TYR A 10 -10.53 -14.19 -7.10
N GLU A 11 -9.51 -15.03 -7.29
CA GLU A 11 -9.62 -16.47 -7.00
C GLU A 11 -9.12 -16.89 -5.60
N CYS A 12 -8.68 -15.96 -4.77
CA CYS A 12 -8.05 -16.28 -3.48
C CYS A 12 -8.98 -16.82 -2.40
N CYS A 13 -10.29 -16.65 -2.57
CA CYS A 13 -11.28 -17.11 -1.59
C CYS A 13 -11.96 -18.44 -1.98
N SER A 14 -11.58 -19.10 -3.09
CA SER A 14 -12.32 -20.27 -3.60
C SER A 14 -11.75 -21.64 -3.21
N THR A 15 -10.49 -21.73 -2.74
CA THR A 15 -9.84 -23.05 -2.56
C THR A 15 -9.08 -23.28 -1.24
N GLY A 16 -9.27 -22.44 -0.22
CA GLY A 16 -8.46 -22.54 1.01
C GLY A 16 -9.13 -22.28 2.36
N GLY A 17 -10.43 -21.98 2.42
CA GLY A 17 -11.12 -21.74 3.69
C GLY A 17 -10.67 -20.50 4.46
N ALA A 18 -9.93 -19.59 3.82
CA ALA A 18 -9.69 -18.25 4.35
C ALA A 18 -10.79 -17.32 3.82
N ASP A 19 -11.57 -16.73 4.73
CA ASP A 19 -12.56 -15.72 4.42
C ASP A 19 -11.84 -14.40 4.14
N CYS A 20 -11.72 -14.03 2.87
CA CYS A 20 -11.06 -12.80 2.45
C CYS A 20 -12.04 -11.71 1.99
N GLY A 21 -13.36 -11.94 2.02
CA GLY A 21 -14.41 -11.04 1.52
C GLY A 21 -14.01 -10.05 0.40
N VAL A 22 -14.64 -8.88 0.35
CA VAL A 22 -14.44 -7.86 -0.70
C VAL A 22 -13.62 -6.72 -0.12
N ALA A 23 -12.69 -6.14 -0.90
CA ALA A 23 -12.00 -4.91 -0.49
C ALA A 23 -13.04 -3.82 -0.15
N GLY A 24 -13.06 -3.37 1.11
CA GLY A 24 -14.05 -2.42 1.65
C GLY A 24 -15.42 -2.99 2.06
N ALA A 25 -15.61 -4.32 2.11
CA ALA A 25 -16.86 -4.95 2.59
C ALA A 25 -16.69 -5.85 3.84
N VAL A 26 -15.44 -6.14 4.21
CA VAL A 26 -15.04 -6.86 5.43
C VAL A 26 -13.78 -6.20 5.99
N ASP A 27 -13.60 -6.31 7.30
CA ASP A 27 -12.42 -5.84 8.02
C ASP A 27 -11.13 -6.40 7.38
N MET A 28 -10.36 -5.51 6.77
CA MET A 28 -9.08 -5.82 6.12
C MET A 28 -7.91 -5.83 7.09
N ALA A 29 -8.07 -5.33 8.32
CA ALA A 29 -7.00 -5.30 9.31
C ALA A 29 -6.53 -6.72 9.68
N GLY A 30 -7.39 -7.73 9.52
CA GLY A 30 -7.10 -9.14 9.82
C GLY A 30 -6.45 -9.94 8.69
N TRP A 31 -6.18 -9.34 7.52
CA TRP A 31 -5.58 -10.06 6.40
C TRP A 31 -4.11 -10.40 6.64
N ASP A 32 -3.72 -11.64 6.34
CA ASP A 32 -2.32 -12.05 6.33
C ASP A 32 -1.69 -11.75 4.95
N VAL A 33 -0.91 -10.67 4.91
CA VAL A 33 -0.13 -10.25 3.73
C VAL A 33 1.38 -10.50 3.89
N SER A 34 1.79 -11.23 4.94
CA SER A 34 3.21 -11.43 5.29
C SER A 34 4.04 -12.11 4.19
N GLY A 35 3.39 -12.84 3.27
CA GLY A 35 4.02 -13.49 2.12
C GLY A 35 4.05 -12.65 0.85
N VAL A 36 3.41 -11.48 0.81
CA VAL A 36 3.24 -10.67 -0.40
C VAL A 36 4.54 -9.93 -0.71
N THR A 37 4.94 -9.96 -1.99
CA THR A 37 6.14 -9.27 -2.48
C THR A 37 5.83 -8.09 -3.40
N ASP A 38 4.65 -8.08 -4.03
CA ASP A 38 4.23 -7.04 -4.96
C ASP A 38 2.85 -6.51 -4.54
N MET A 39 2.78 -5.21 -4.27
CA MET A 39 1.55 -4.48 -3.95
C MET A 39 1.28 -3.35 -4.96
N ALA A 40 1.89 -3.42 -6.15
CA ALA A 40 1.69 -2.42 -7.18
C ALA A 40 0.19 -2.29 -7.55
N LEU A 41 -0.29 -1.05 -7.64
CA LEU A 41 -1.63 -0.67 -8.09
C LEU A 41 -2.79 -1.25 -7.28
N LEU A 42 -2.55 -1.89 -6.13
CA LEU A 42 -3.53 -2.68 -5.39
C LEU A 42 -4.85 -1.92 -5.11
N PHE A 43 -4.76 -0.62 -4.79
CA PHE A 43 -5.92 0.24 -4.52
C PHE A 43 -6.09 1.39 -5.51
N SER A 44 -5.35 1.37 -6.62
CA SER A 44 -5.37 2.46 -7.61
C SER A 44 -6.73 2.67 -8.28
N THR A 45 -7.56 1.62 -8.35
CA THR A 45 -8.90 1.65 -8.93
C THR A 45 -10.00 1.83 -7.89
N TYR A 46 -9.64 2.09 -6.62
CA TYR A 46 -10.58 2.24 -5.51
C TYR A 46 -10.45 3.62 -4.85
N PRO A 47 -11.03 4.68 -5.47
CA PRO A 47 -10.92 6.04 -4.97
C PRO A 47 -11.41 6.23 -3.53
N ALA A 48 -12.43 5.47 -3.10
CA ALA A 48 -12.97 5.57 -1.74
C ALA A 48 -12.22 4.69 -0.71
N PHE A 49 -11.11 4.03 -1.09
CA PHE A 49 -10.39 3.14 -0.18
C PHE A 49 -9.75 3.93 0.98
N ASN A 50 -10.11 3.59 2.21
CA ASN A 50 -9.56 4.22 3.42
C ASN A 50 -9.59 3.26 4.63
N GLU A 51 -9.37 1.97 4.39
CA GLU A 51 -9.46 0.93 5.43
C GLU A 51 -8.18 0.88 6.29
N PRO A 52 -8.28 0.56 7.59
CA PRO A 52 -7.16 0.58 8.52
C PRO A 52 -6.20 -0.61 8.30
N ILE A 53 -5.24 -0.42 7.42
CA ILE A 53 -4.22 -1.43 7.03
C ILE A 53 -2.85 -1.21 7.69
N GLY A 54 -2.75 -0.30 8.67
CA GLY A 54 -1.49 -0.01 9.37
C GLY A 54 -0.87 -1.22 10.09
N ASN A 55 -1.66 -2.26 10.38
CA ASN A 55 -1.20 -3.47 11.05
C ASN A 55 -0.65 -4.55 10.09
N TRP A 56 -0.69 -4.32 8.77
CA TRP A 56 -0.19 -5.27 7.79
C TRP A 56 1.32 -5.52 7.91
N ASP A 57 1.72 -6.79 7.89
CA ASP A 57 3.14 -7.16 7.77
C ASP A 57 3.59 -7.09 6.31
N VAL A 58 4.16 -5.94 5.93
CA VAL A 58 4.68 -5.69 4.58
C VAL A 58 6.19 -5.99 4.45
N ALA A 59 6.81 -6.68 5.41
CA ALA A 59 8.27 -6.85 5.45
C ALA A 59 8.86 -7.65 4.27
N GLN A 60 8.05 -8.40 3.51
CA GLN A 60 8.47 -9.09 2.30
C GLN A 60 8.23 -8.29 1.01
N VAL A 61 7.52 -7.16 1.08
CA VAL A 61 7.16 -6.36 -0.09
C VAL A 61 8.39 -5.69 -0.69
N THR A 62 8.53 -5.82 -2.01
CA THR A 62 9.57 -5.19 -2.81
C THR A 62 9.03 -4.08 -3.72
N THR A 63 7.74 -4.12 -4.08
CA THR A 63 7.14 -3.17 -5.04
C THR A 63 5.86 -2.57 -4.45
N MET A 64 5.76 -1.23 -4.40
CA MET A 64 4.57 -0.50 -3.92
C MET A 64 4.06 0.55 -4.93
N ASN A 65 4.38 0.36 -6.21
CA ASN A 65 4.12 1.36 -7.24
C ASN A 65 2.64 1.67 -7.40
N GLY A 66 2.29 2.96 -7.36
CA GLY A 66 0.94 3.44 -7.58
C GLY A 66 -0.13 2.81 -6.67
N MET A 67 0.23 2.23 -5.53
CA MET A 67 -0.68 1.47 -4.67
C MET A 67 -1.94 2.26 -4.30
N PHE A 68 -1.80 3.56 -4.03
CA PHE A 68 -2.90 4.49 -3.69
C PHE A 68 -3.06 5.61 -4.73
N SER A 69 -2.57 5.39 -5.95
CA SER A 69 -2.65 6.40 -7.00
C SER A 69 -4.08 6.60 -7.51
N GLY A 70 -4.39 7.79 -8.03
CA GLY A 70 -5.62 8.01 -8.79
C GLY A 70 -6.83 8.49 -7.98
N GLY A 71 -6.65 9.41 -7.04
CA GLY A 71 -7.77 10.01 -6.31
C GLY A 71 -8.22 9.19 -5.10
N SER A 72 -7.32 8.43 -4.50
CA SER A 72 -7.62 7.70 -3.27
C SER A 72 -7.85 8.65 -2.09
N ASP A 73 -8.95 8.42 -1.37
CA ASP A 73 -9.31 8.99 -0.06
C ASP A 73 -8.46 8.44 1.08
N PHE A 74 -7.49 7.57 0.77
CA PHE A 74 -6.65 6.90 1.75
C PHE A 74 -5.84 7.89 2.58
N ASN A 75 -6.03 7.85 3.89
CA ASN A 75 -5.29 8.64 4.87
C ASN A 75 -5.15 7.89 6.21
N GLN A 76 -4.95 6.57 6.15
CA GLN A 76 -4.73 5.75 7.34
C GLN A 76 -3.26 5.68 7.72
N ASP A 77 -3.00 5.63 9.03
CA ASP A 77 -1.64 5.49 9.56
C ASP A 77 -0.98 4.20 9.08
N ILE A 78 0.19 4.36 8.45
CA ILE A 78 1.06 3.31 7.92
C ILE A 78 2.53 3.55 8.33
N ALA A 79 2.76 4.35 9.37
CA ALA A 79 4.10 4.69 9.87
C ALA A 79 4.87 3.45 10.39
N SER A 80 4.14 2.41 10.79
CA SER A 80 4.64 1.13 11.31
C SER A 80 5.18 0.18 10.24
N TRP A 81 4.91 0.43 8.96
CA TRP A 81 5.29 -0.48 7.88
C TRP A 81 6.81 -0.65 7.76
N ASN A 82 7.26 -1.90 7.68
CA ASN A 82 8.66 -2.21 7.44
C ASN A 82 8.99 -2.19 5.94
N THR A 83 9.43 -1.04 5.45
CA THR A 83 9.71 -0.79 4.03
C THR A 83 11.13 -1.13 3.58
N ARG A 84 11.97 -1.72 4.44
CA ARG A 84 13.42 -1.95 4.18
C ARG A 84 13.73 -2.72 2.90
N ARG A 85 12.80 -3.55 2.41
CA ARG A 85 12.98 -4.38 1.20
C ARG A 85 12.34 -3.77 -0.05
N VAL A 86 11.61 -2.67 0.09
CA VAL A 86 10.96 -1.99 -1.02
C VAL A 86 12.03 -1.37 -1.91
N THR A 87 11.97 -1.67 -3.21
CA THR A 87 12.90 -1.15 -4.22
C THR A 87 12.26 -0.08 -5.08
N THR A 88 10.93 0.04 -5.10
CA THR A 88 10.22 1.05 -5.91
C THR A 88 8.89 1.44 -5.25
N MET A 89 8.68 2.75 -5.16
CA MET A 89 7.48 3.42 -4.62
C MET A 89 6.96 4.46 -5.63
N LYS A 90 7.21 4.22 -6.93
CA LYS A 90 6.86 5.14 -8.00
C LYS A 90 5.36 5.42 -7.96
N ASP A 91 5.00 6.70 -8.04
CA ASP A 91 3.61 7.18 -8.07
C ASP A 91 2.72 6.70 -6.91
N MET A 92 3.28 6.19 -5.80
CA MET A 92 2.52 5.48 -4.76
C MET A 92 1.30 6.25 -4.23
N PHE A 93 1.44 7.56 -4.04
CA PHE A 93 0.36 8.47 -3.62
C PHE A 93 0.01 9.51 -4.69
N ALA A 94 0.40 9.30 -5.95
CA ALA A 94 0.17 10.24 -7.03
C ALA A 94 -1.34 10.51 -7.23
N ASN A 95 -1.71 11.79 -7.25
CA ASN A 95 -3.08 12.26 -7.30
C ASN A 95 -3.94 11.79 -6.11
N SER A 96 -3.36 11.38 -4.97
CA SER A 96 -4.11 11.23 -3.73
C SER A 96 -4.39 12.60 -3.13
N GLY A 97 -5.66 12.95 -2.98
CA GLY A 97 -6.05 14.28 -2.50
C GLY A 97 -5.99 14.46 -0.98
N PHE A 98 -5.74 13.38 -0.23
CA PHE A 98 -6.01 13.32 1.21
C PHE A 98 -4.88 12.76 2.07
N PHE A 99 -3.89 12.07 1.47
CA PHE A 99 -2.82 11.45 2.24
C PHE A 99 -1.92 12.51 2.90
N ASP A 100 -1.76 12.44 4.22
CA ASP A 100 -0.93 13.32 5.05
C ASP A 100 -0.49 12.60 6.35
N GLN A 101 -0.08 11.33 6.23
CA GLN A 101 0.40 10.55 7.38
C GLN A 101 1.92 10.58 7.48
N ASN A 102 2.44 10.62 8.71
CA ASN A 102 3.87 10.64 8.97
C ASN A 102 4.52 9.32 8.56
N ILE A 103 5.26 9.36 7.46
CA ILE A 103 6.03 8.23 6.92
C ILE A 103 7.53 8.52 6.92
N GLY A 104 7.99 9.53 7.67
CA GLY A 104 9.41 9.87 7.81
C GLY A 104 10.26 8.75 8.41
N SER A 105 9.63 7.80 9.11
CA SER A 105 10.27 6.61 9.70
C SER A 105 10.59 5.50 8.70
N TRP A 106 10.07 5.56 7.47
CA TRP A 106 10.26 4.51 6.47
C TRP A 106 11.73 4.33 6.09
N ASN A 107 12.12 3.08 5.88
CA ASN A 107 13.47 2.74 5.44
C ASN A 107 13.51 2.70 3.90
N THR A 108 14.07 3.73 3.31
CA THR A 108 14.14 3.99 1.87
C THR A 108 15.46 3.56 1.24
N VAL A 109 16.37 2.93 1.98
CA VAL A 109 17.74 2.65 1.53
C VAL A 109 17.83 1.75 0.29
N ALA A 110 16.83 0.88 0.10
CA ALA A 110 16.75 -0.03 -1.04
C ALA A 110 15.98 0.55 -2.22
N VAL A 111 15.30 1.69 -2.05
CA VAL A 111 14.43 2.28 -3.06
C VAL A 111 15.28 2.95 -4.14
N THR A 112 15.04 2.57 -5.38
CA THR A 112 15.74 3.11 -6.55
C THR A 112 14.86 4.06 -7.37
N ASP A 113 13.55 4.04 -7.17
CA ASP A 113 12.59 4.87 -7.89
C ASP A 113 11.42 5.31 -6.99
N MET A 114 11.34 6.62 -6.77
CA MET A 114 10.23 7.34 -6.11
C MET A 114 9.64 8.42 -7.02
N SER A 115 9.85 8.31 -8.34
CA SER A 115 9.31 9.27 -9.30
C SER A 115 7.81 9.43 -9.09
N GLY A 116 7.38 10.69 -9.01
CA GLY A 116 5.97 11.03 -8.83
C GLY A 116 5.29 10.56 -7.53
N MET A 117 6.04 10.12 -6.51
CA MET A 117 5.49 9.56 -5.26
C MET A 117 4.34 10.41 -4.66
N PHE A 118 4.46 11.74 -4.71
CA PHE A 118 3.44 12.71 -4.26
C PHE A 118 3.00 13.68 -5.37
N LEU A 119 3.08 13.27 -6.63
CA LEU A 119 2.67 14.11 -7.75
C LEU A 119 1.19 14.48 -7.62
N ASN A 120 0.84 15.77 -7.62
CA ASN A 120 -0.52 16.27 -7.43
C ASN A 120 -1.17 15.84 -6.09
N THR A 121 -0.38 15.58 -5.05
CA THR A 121 -0.85 15.30 -3.68
C THR A 121 -0.83 16.59 -2.88
N ALA A 122 -1.94 17.35 -2.88
CA ALA A 122 -1.96 18.71 -2.35
C ALA A 122 -1.86 18.79 -0.81
N THR A 123 -2.13 17.70 -0.10
CA THR A 123 -2.20 17.66 1.37
C THR A 123 -0.89 17.31 2.04
N PHE A 124 -0.05 16.48 1.41
CA PHE A 124 1.13 15.91 2.05
C PHE A 124 2.15 16.98 2.45
N ASN A 125 2.44 17.09 3.74
CA ASN A 125 3.39 18.07 4.29
C ASN A 125 4.20 17.52 5.48
N GLU A 126 4.54 16.23 5.44
CA GLU A 126 5.27 15.55 6.52
C GLU A 126 6.80 15.61 6.36
N ASP A 127 7.54 15.48 7.46
CA ASP A 127 9.00 15.48 7.46
C ASP A 127 9.55 14.16 6.89
N ILE A 128 10.31 14.28 5.79
CA ILE A 128 10.97 13.18 5.09
C ILE A 128 12.49 13.37 5.00
N SER A 129 13.06 14.19 5.87
CA SER A 129 14.51 14.50 5.88
C SER A 129 15.41 13.30 6.17
N ALA A 130 14.85 12.20 6.69
CA ALA A 130 15.56 10.96 7.02
C ALA A 130 15.66 9.96 5.86
N TRP A 131 15.03 10.24 4.71
CA TRP A 131 14.95 9.35 3.55
C TRP A 131 16.20 9.32 2.68
#